data_AF-A0A942LDA7-F1
#
_entry.id   AF-A0A942LDA7-F1
#
_cell.length_a   1.000
_cell.length_b   1.000
_cell.length_c   1.000
_cell.angle_alpha   90.00
_cell.angle_beta   90.00
_cell.angle_gamma   90.00
#
_symmetry.space_group_name_H-M   'P 1'
#
loop_
_entity.id
_entity.type
_entity.pdbx_description
1 polymer ?
#
loop_
_entity_poly.entity_id
_entity_poly.type
_entity_poly.pdbx_seq_one_letter_code
_entity_poly.pdbx_strand_id
1 'polypeptide(L)'
;ASNSLVECMVFAQGAVAAIRNAAPVPAPVMPEWDDSRVTDADEQVVISHNWDELRRFMWDYVGIVRTNKRLERAAHRITLLQREIHEFYSQFHVTRDLLELRNLVQVADLIVMSAMMRRESRGLHFSRDYPDLLPEAKPTVLVPPAR
;
A
#
# COMPACT_ATOMS: atom_id res chain seq x y z
N ALA A 1 -7.52 7.49 22.12
CA ALA A 1 -6.36 7.09 21.29
C ALA A 1 -5.19 6.78 22.22
N SER A 2 -4.93 5.50 22.48
CA SER A 2 -3.81 5.02 23.33
C SER A 2 -3.43 3.55 23.07
N ASN A 3 -4.11 2.88 22.13
CA ASN A 3 -3.94 1.44 21.93
C ASN A 3 -2.72 1.12 21.06
N SER A 4 -2.29 2.01 20.16
CA SER A 4 -1.21 1.72 19.19
C SER A 4 0.15 1.45 19.85
N LEU A 5 0.53 2.22 20.88
CA LEU A 5 1.77 1.99 21.60
C LEU A 5 1.74 0.65 22.35
N VAL A 6 0.62 0.35 23.01
CA VAL A 6 0.43 -0.89 23.76
C VAL A 6 0.41 -2.09 22.82
N GLU A 7 -0.26 -1.96 21.67
CA GLU A 7 -0.27 -2.95 20.60
C GLU A 7 1.17 -3.28 20.15
N CYS A 8 1.99 -2.27 19.86
CA CYS A 8 3.40 -2.47 19.50
C CYS A 8 4.17 -3.27 20.57
N MET A 9 4.00 -2.93 21.86
CA MET A 9 4.69 -3.64 22.96
C MET A 9 4.24 -5.10 23.08
N VAL A 10 2.94 -5.35 23.00
CA VAL A 10 2.38 -6.70 23.12
C VAL A 10 2.81 -7.57 21.94
N PHE A 11 2.72 -7.07 20.71
CA PHE A 11 3.16 -7.82 19.53
C PHE A 11 4.67 -8.04 19.51
N ALA A 12 5.48 -7.08 19.94
CA ALA A 12 6.93 -7.27 20.04
C ALA A 12 7.29 -8.39 21.04
N GLN A 13 6.66 -8.42 22.21
CA GLN A 13 6.86 -9.49 23.19
C GLN A 13 6.43 -10.85 22.65
N GLY A 14 5.26 -10.91 21.99
CA GLY A 14 4.77 -12.12 21.33
C GLY A 14 5.71 -12.62 20.24
N ALA A 15 6.23 -11.73 19.39
CA ALA A 15 7.18 -12.06 18.34
C ALA A 15 8.51 -12.59 18.91
N VAL A 16 9.04 -11.96 19.96
CA VAL A 16 10.26 -12.43 20.64
C VAL A 16 10.06 -13.83 21.23
N ALA A 17 8.93 -14.07 21.90
CA ALA A 17 8.63 -15.39 22.45
C ALA A 17 8.50 -16.45 21.35
N ALA A 18 7.82 -16.13 20.25
CA ALA A 18 7.68 -17.03 19.11
C ALA A 18 9.03 -17.37 18.46
N ILE A 19 9.90 -16.37 18.24
CA ILE A 19 11.23 -16.57 17.66
C ILE A 19 12.11 -17.44 18.57
N ARG A 20 12.07 -17.23 19.90
CA ARG A 20 12.85 -18.04 20.86
C ARG A 20 12.41 -19.50 20.92
N ASN A 21 11.11 -19.75 20.69
CA ASN A 21 10.54 -21.10 20.68
C ASN A 21 10.60 -21.77 19.30
N ALA A 22 10.92 -21.01 18.24
CA ALA A 22 11.07 -21.55 16.90
C ALA A 22 12.37 -22.34 16.78
N ALA A 23 12.34 -23.44 16.03
CA ALA A 23 13.55 -24.15 15.66
C ALA A 23 14.46 -23.22 14.83
N PRO A 24 15.79 -23.28 15.01
CA PRO A 24 16.71 -22.54 14.16
C PRO A 24 16.51 -22.95 12.70
N VAL A 25 16.24 -21.96 11.84
CA VAL A 25 16.15 -22.17 10.39
C VAL A 25 17.50 -21.79 9.79
N PRO A 26 18.11 -22.64 8.95
CA PRO A 26 19.34 -22.28 8.24
C PRO A 26 19.09 -21.04 7.37
N ALA A 27 20.08 -20.15 7.33
CA ALA A 27 19.98 -18.95 6.50
C ALA A 27 19.84 -19.36 5.02
N PRO A 28 18.83 -18.83 4.29
CA PRO A 28 18.71 -19.11 2.87
C PRO A 28 19.85 -18.45 2.10
N VAL A 29 20.31 -19.10 1.04
CA VAL A 29 21.19 -18.45 0.06
C VAL A 29 20.35 -17.44 -0.71
N MET A 30 20.72 -16.16 -0.61
CA MET A 30 20.03 -15.06 -1.27
C MET A 30 20.75 -14.72 -2.58
N PRO A 31 20.03 -14.46 -3.68
CA PRO A 31 20.64 -13.92 -4.88
C PRO A 31 21.20 -12.52 -4.61
N GLU A 32 22.27 -12.16 -5.32
CA GLU A 32 22.76 -10.78 -5.31
C GLU A 32 21.77 -9.86 -6.02
N TRP A 33 21.75 -8.60 -5.60
CA TRP A 33 20.96 -7.56 -6.25
C TRP A 33 21.61 -7.18 -7.59
N ASP A 34 20.85 -7.23 -8.68
CA ASP A 34 21.30 -6.81 -10.01
C ASP A 34 21.07 -5.30 -10.20
N ASP A 35 22.14 -4.50 -10.12
CA ASP A 35 22.13 -3.05 -10.36
C ASP A 35 22.77 -2.68 -11.72
N SER A 36 22.97 -3.66 -12.62
CA SER A 36 23.87 -3.50 -13.78
C SER A 36 23.27 -2.82 -15.01
N ARG A 37 21.95 -2.65 -15.08
CA ARG A 37 21.21 -2.26 -16.31
C ARG A 37 20.67 -0.84 -16.31
N VAL A 38 21.51 0.12 -15.92
CA VAL A 38 20.93 1.34 -15.38
C VAL A 38 21.65 2.63 -15.75
N THR A 39 20.88 3.59 -16.25
CA THR A 39 21.33 4.97 -16.52
C THR A 39 21.02 5.90 -15.34
N ASP A 40 21.84 6.94 -15.13
CA ASP A 40 21.51 8.05 -14.24
C ASP A 40 20.38 8.88 -14.87
N ALA A 41 19.18 8.73 -14.32
CA ALA A 41 18.00 9.47 -14.76
C ALA A 41 17.99 10.86 -14.13
N ASP A 42 17.89 11.91 -14.94
CA ASP A 42 17.52 13.27 -14.51
C ASP A 42 16.00 13.36 -14.17
N GLU A 43 15.42 12.25 -13.69
CA GLU A 43 13.97 12.03 -13.54
C GLU A 43 13.48 12.16 -12.10
N GLN A 44 14.31 12.65 -11.19
CA GLN A 44 13.90 12.96 -9.81
C GLN A 44 12.68 13.90 -9.79
N VAL A 45 12.57 14.80 -10.78
CA VAL A 45 11.43 15.69 -10.96
C VAL A 45 10.15 14.88 -11.18
N VAL A 46 10.17 13.85 -12.03
CA VAL A 46 8.99 13.01 -12.32
C VAL A 46 8.56 12.22 -11.08
N ILE A 47 9.50 11.65 -10.33
CA ILE A 47 9.21 10.94 -9.08
C ILE A 47 8.50 11.87 -8.09
N SER A 48 8.99 13.11 -7.93
CA SER A 48 8.40 14.09 -7.02
C SER A 48 6.98 14.47 -7.45
N HIS A 49 6.72 14.65 -8.75
CA HIS A 49 5.39 14.92 -9.28
C HIS A 49 4.43 13.76 -9.04
N ASN A 50 4.87 12.52 -9.28
CA ASN A 50 4.04 11.33 -9.08
C ASN A 50 3.69 11.13 -7.60
N TRP A 51 4.60 11.49 -6.71
CA TRP A 51 4.36 11.46 -5.27
C TRP A 51 3.29 12.48 -4.83
N ASP A 52 3.38 13.72 -5.34
CA ASP A 52 2.39 14.76 -5.08
C ASP A 52 1.02 14.41 -5.68
N GLU A 53 1.00 13.87 -6.90
CA GLU A 53 -0.22 13.42 -7.55
C GLU A 53 -0.93 12.35 -6.73
N LEU A 54 -0.19 11.31 -6.31
CA LEU A 54 -0.70 10.22 -5.49
C LEU A 54 -1.39 10.75 -4.23
N ARG A 55 -0.70 11.60 -3.46
CA ARG A 55 -1.25 12.16 -2.22
C ARG A 55 -2.49 12.99 -2.48
N ARG A 56 -2.48 13.81 -3.53
CA ARG A 56 -3.60 14.68 -3.88
C ARG A 56 -4.85 13.90 -4.20
N PHE A 57 -4.78 12.90 -5.09
CA PHE A 57 -5.98 12.14 -5.43
C PHE A 57 -6.40 11.17 -4.32
N MET A 58 -5.47 10.65 -3.51
CA MET A 58 -5.83 9.84 -2.34
C MET A 58 -6.63 10.66 -1.33
N TRP A 59 -6.27 11.93 -1.13
CA TRP A 59 -7.06 12.87 -0.34
C TRP A 59 -8.45 13.14 -0.96
N ASP A 60 -8.50 13.48 -2.24
CA ASP A 60 -9.73 13.89 -2.92
C ASP A 60 -10.74 12.74 -3.09
N TYR A 61 -10.25 11.52 -3.35
CA TYR A 61 -11.07 10.37 -3.75
C TYR A 61 -11.23 9.31 -2.67
N VAL A 62 -10.24 9.18 -1.77
CA VAL A 62 -10.17 8.11 -0.76
C VAL A 62 -10.15 8.67 0.68
N GLY A 63 -10.35 9.99 0.80
CA GLY A 63 -10.43 10.72 2.07
C GLY A 63 -11.67 10.39 2.91
N ILE A 64 -12.11 11.36 3.72
CA ILE A 64 -13.14 11.15 4.75
C ILE A 64 -14.47 10.66 4.14
N VAL A 65 -14.91 11.28 3.04
CA VAL A 65 -16.18 10.97 2.38
C VAL A 65 -15.93 10.33 1.02
N ARG A 66 -16.40 9.10 0.84
CA ARG A 66 -16.14 8.26 -0.34
C ARG A 66 -17.40 8.04 -1.16
N THR A 67 -17.19 7.73 -2.44
CA THR A 67 -18.19 7.21 -3.36
C THR A 67 -17.55 6.19 -4.30
N ASN A 68 -18.31 5.24 -4.83
CA ASN A 68 -17.86 4.23 -5.77
C ASN A 68 -17.14 4.87 -6.96
N LYS A 69 -17.74 5.92 -7.54
CA LYS A 69 -17.15 6.66 -8.66
C LYS A 69 -15.80 7.33 -8.33
N ARG A 70 -15.62 7.81 -7.09
CA ARG A 70 -14.33 8.38 -6.66
C ARG A 70 -13.29 7.27 -6.46
N LEU A 71 -13.69 6.16 -5.84
CA LEU A 71 -12.80 5.00 -5.65
C LEU A 71 -12.34 4.40 -6.99
N GLU A 72 -13.25 4.27 -7.97
CA GLU A 72 -12.91 3.84 -9.34
C GLU A 72 -11.89 4.78 -10.00
N ARG A 73 -12.08 6.11 -9.86
CA ARG A 73 -11.11 7.10 -10.36
C ARG A 73 -9.74 6.95 -9.71
N ALA A 74 -9.69 6.71 -8.40
CA ALA A 74 -8.42 6.45 -7.70
C ALA A 74 -7.76 5.16 -8.22
N ALA A 75 -8.52 4.07 -8.37
CA ALA A 75 -8.00 2.80 -8.88
C ALA A 75 -7.38 2.94 -10.28
N HIS A 76 -8.06 3.68 -11.18
CA HIS A 76 -7.54 3.95 -12.52
C HIS A 76 -6.21 4.72 -12.51
N ARG A 77 -6.08 5.76 -11.67
CA ARG A 77 -4.84 6.53 -11.54
C ARG A 77 -3.71 5.71 -10.93
N ILE A 78 -4.02 4.92 -9.90
CA ILE A 78 -3.05 3.99 -9.28
C ILE A 78 -2.52 2.99 -10.31
N THR A 79 -3.40 2.43 -11.14
CA THR A 79 -2.99 1.49 -12.21
C THR A 79 -2.02 2.14 -13.20
N LEU A 80 -2.24 3.41 -13.54
CA LEU A 80 -1.36 4.16 -14.43
C LEU A 80 0.02 4.40 -13.78
N LEU A 81 0.04 4.88 -12.52
CA LEU A 81 1.28 5.06 -11.77
C LEU A 81 2.05 3.76 -11.58
N GLN A 82 1.38 2.63 -11.34
CA GLN A 82 2.03 1.32 -11.23
C GLN A 82 2.77 0.93 -12.51
N ARG A 83 2.20 1.23 -13.69
CA ARG A 83 2.82 0.95 -14.99
C ARG A 83 4.04 1.84 -15.21
N GLU A 84 3.90 3.15 -15.00
CA GLU A 84 5.01 4.10 -15.13
C GLU A 84 6.17 3.72 -14.20
N ILE A 85 5.89 3.43 -12.93
CA ILE A 85 6.91 3.01 -11.96
C ILE A 85 7.59 1.71 -12.39
N HIS A 86 6.86 0.76 -12.96
CA HIS A 86 7.45 -0.49 -13.44
C HIS A 86 8.41 -0.26 -14.61
N GLU A 87 8.03 0.62 -15.54
CA GLU A 87 8.88 1.05 -16.65
C GLU A 87 10.16 1.72 -16.11
N PHE A 88 10.03 2.69 -15.19
CA PHE A 88 11.16 3.35 -14.56
C PHE A 88 12.08 2.36 -13.83
N TYR A 89 11.51 1.45 -13.04
CA TYR A 89 12.27 0.46 -12.28
C TYR A 89 13.09 -0.49 -13.14
N SER A 90 12.66 -0.73 -14.38
CA SER A 90 13.37 -1.60 -15.32
C SER A 90 14.56 -0.91 -16.02
N GLN A 91 14.65 0.42 -15.95
CA GLN A 91 15.58 1.25 -16.73
C GLN A 91 16.52 2.12 -15.87
N PHE A 92 16.18 2.38 -14.60
CA PHE A 92 16.85 3.40 -13.76
C PHE A 92 17.27 2.91 -12.36
N HIS A 93 18.20 3.64 -11.74
CA HIS A 93 18.88 3.18 -10.51
C HIS A 93 17.88 3.24 -9.39
N VAL A 94 17.94 2.21 -8.54
CA VAL A 94 17.05 2.14 -7.40
C VAL A 94 17.47 3.20 -6.40
N THR A 95 16.73 4.31 -6.40
CA THR A 95 16.88 5.37 -5.41
C THR A 95 15.88 5.17 -4.27
N ARG A 96 16.17 5.78 -3.11
CA ARG A 96 15.24 5.79 -1.98
C ARG A 96 13.86 6.33 -2.38
N ASP A 97 13.82 7.43 -3.11
CA ASP A 97 12.57 8.11 -3.45
C ASP A 97 11.72 7.28 -4.43
N LEU A 98 12.36 6.55 -5.36
CA LEU A 98 11.67 5.58 -6.22
C LEU A 98 11.07 4.41 -5.40
N LEU A 99 11.83 3.88 -4.43
CA LEU A 99 11.34 2.82 -3.54
C LEU A 99 10.15 3.30 -2.68
N GLU A 100 10.21 4.52 -2.15
CA GLU A 100 9.12 5.12 -1.39
C GLU A 100 7.87 5.29 -2.26
N LEU A 101 8.01 5.86 -3.47
CA LEU A 101 6.90 6.03 -4.40
C LEU A 101 6.26 4.68 -4.75
N ARG A 102 7.07 3.66 -5.08
CA ARG A 102 6.60 2.30 -5.37
C ARG A 102 5.80 1.72 -4.21
N ASN A 103 6.32 1.83 -2.99
CA ASN A 103 5.64 1.31 -1.80
C ASN A 103 4.34 2.07 -1.49
N LEU A 104 4.34 3.39 -1.65
CA LEU A 104 3.15 4.22 -1.45
C LEU A 104 2.05 3.88 -2.44
N VAL A 105 2.38 3.74 -3.73
CA VAL A 105 1.41 3.34 -4.76
C VAL A 105 0.86 1.95 -4.48
N GLN A 106 1.71 1.00 -4.08
CA GLN A 106 1.25 -0.35 -3.72
C GLN A 106 0.28 -0.33 -2.53
N VAL A 107 0.58 0.42 -1.48
CA VAL A 107 -0.31 0.54 -0.30
C VAL A 107 -1.59 1.29 -0.65
N ALA A 108 -1.52 2.33 -1.47
CA ALA A 108 -2.68 3.06 -1.96
C ALA A 108 -3.66 2.14 -2.71
N ASP A 109 -3.14 1.25 -3.55
CA ASP A 109 -3.93 0.25 -4.26
C ASP A 109 -4.71 -0.65 -3.28
N LEU A 110 -4.02 -1.20 -2.29
CA LEU A 110 -4.62 -2.05 -1.25
C LEU A 110 -5.70 -1.30 -0.45
N ILE A 111 -5.49 -0.01 -0.15
CA ILE A 111 -6.48 0.83 0.53
C ILE A 111 -7.72 1.00 -0.35
N VAL A 112 -7.54 1.31 -1.64
CA VAL A 112 -8.65 1.52 -2.58
C VAL A 112 -9.42 0.22 -2.80
N MET A 113 -8.74 -0.90 -3.06
CA MET A 113 -9.36 -2.22 -3.16
C MET A 113 -10.18 -2.55 -1.90
N SER A 114 -9.60 -2.32 -0.72
CA SER A 114 -10.28 -2.57 0.55
C SER A 114 -11.52 -1.70 0.73
N ALA A 115 -11.46 -0.43 0.31
CA ALA A 115 -12.58 0.49 0.35
C ALA A 115 -13.69 0.10 -0.64
N MET A 116 -13.33 -0.33 -1.86
CA MET A 116 -14.29 -0.75 -2.88
C MET A 116 -15.04 -2.03 -2.51
N MET A 117 -14.39 -2.94 -1.78
CA MET A 117 -15.02 -4.18 -1.29
C MET A 117 -16.05 -3.93 -0.17
N ARG A 118 -15.96 -2.79 0.54
CA ARG A 118 -16.85 -2.49 1.68
C ARG A 118 -18.13 -1.80 1.21
N ARG A 119 -19.25 -2.51 1.30
CA ARG A 119 -20.59 -2.02 0.94
C ARG A 119 -21.42 -1.63 2.17
N GLU A 120 -20.82 -0.84 3.05
CA GLU A 120 -21.43 -0.27 4.26
C GLU A 120 -20.66 0.98 4.69
N SER A 121 -21.22 1.78 5.59
CA SER A 121 -20.47 2.83 6.29
C SER A 121 -20.25 2.46 7.74
N ARG A 122 -18.99 2.34 8.16
CA ARG A 122 -18.58 1.91 9.50
C ARG A 122 -17.27 2.55 9.92
N GLY A 123 -17.28 3.23 11.07
CA GLY A 123 -16.08 3.83 11.66
C GLY A 123 -15.42 4.84 10.71
N LEU A 124 -14.14 4.61 10.37
CA LEU A 124 -13.38 5.48 9.46
C LEU A 124 -13.70 5.25 7.98
N HIS A 125 -14.49 4.23 7.65
CA HIS A 125 -15.01 4.03 6.31
C HIS A 125 -16.41 4.63 6.18
N PHE A 126 -16.52 5.78 5.52
CA PHE A 126 -17.81 6.40 5.19
C PHE A 126 -17.99 6.51 3.68
N SER A 127 -19.01 5.84 3.15
CA SER A 127 -19.41 5.83 1.74
C SER A 127 -20.83 6.36 1.59
N ARG A 128 -21.02 7.37 0.73
CA ARG A 128 -22.36 7.93 0.48
C ARG A 128 -23.27 6.94 -0.27
N ASP A 129 -22.68 6.02 -1.02
CA ASP A 129 -23.43 5.00 -1.77
C ASP A 129 -23.94 3.87 -0.85
N TYR A 130 -23.35 3.73 0.34
CA TYR A 130 -23.72 2.74 1.36
C TYR A 130 -23.74 3.40 2.75
N PRO A 131 -24.75 4.23 3.07
CA PRO A 131 -24.77 5.03 4.31
C PRO A 131 -25.00 4.19 5.57
N ASP A 132 -25.60 3.01 5.44
CA ASP A 132 -26.00 2.17 6.56
C ASP A 132 -24.94 1.12 6.91
N LEU A 133 -25.08 0.56 8.12
CA LEU A 133 -24.29 -0.55 8.63
C LEU A 133 -24.86 -1.88 8.11
N LEU A 134 -24.00 -2.83 7.75
CA LEU A 134 -24.42 -4.21 7.57
C LEU A 134 -24.64 -4.89 8.93
N PRO A 135 -25.50 -5.93 9.01
CA PRO A 135 -25.78 -6.64 10.26
C PRO A 135 -24.54 -7.28 10.89
N GLU A 136 -23.61 -7.76 10.06
CA GLU A 136 -22.39 -8.44 10.48
C GLU A 136 -21.16 -7.66 10.02
N ALA A 137 -20.28 -7.31 10.97
CA ALA A 137 -19.04 -6.63 10.68
C ALA A 137 -17.94 -7.64 10.32
N LYS A 138 -17.39 -7.54 9.10
CA LYS A 138 -16.27 -8.37 8.65
C LYS A 138 -15.05 -7.52 8.31
N PRO A 139 -13.82 -8.00 8.63
CA PRO A 139 -12.62 -7.38 8.12
C PRO A 139 -12.57 -7.53 6.60
N THR A 140 -12.04 -6.53 5.92
CA THR A 140 -11.70 -6.67 4.50
C THR A 140 -10.34 -7.36 4.42
N VAL A 141 -10.27 -8.53 3.79
CA VAL A 141 -9.04 -9.31 3.65
C VAL A 141 -8.67 -9.34 2.18
N LEU A 142 -7.46 -8.89 1.86
CA LEU A 142 -6.88 -8.99 0.52
C LEU A 142 -5.89 -10.14 0.49
N VAL A 143 -5.99 -10.99 -0.53
CA VAL A 143 -5.09 -12.13 -0.73
C VAL A 143 -4.28 -11.86 -2.00
N PRO A 144 -2.94 -11.90 -1.93
CA PRO A 144 -2.12 -11.72 -3.12
C PRO A 144 -2.37 -12.88 -4.11
N PRO A 145 -2.30 -12.63 -5.42
CA PRO A 145 -2.37 -13.71 -6.41
C PRO A 145 -1.24 -14.72 -6.18
N ALA A 146 -1.48 -15.99 -6.51
CA ALA A 146 -0.45 -17.01 -6.45
C ALA A 146 0.74 -16.61 -7.35
N ARG A 147 1.95 -16.68 -6.80
CA ARG A 147 3.20 -16.43 -7.53
C ARG A 147 3.55 -17.60 -8.44
#